data_AF-A0AAE8W068-F1
#
_entry.id   AF-A0AAE8W068-F1
#
_cell.length_a   1.000
_cell.length_b   1.000
_cell.length_c   1.000
_cell.angle_alpha   90.00
_cell.angle_beta   90.00
_cell.angle_gamma   90.00
#
_symmetry.space_group_name_H-M   'P 1'
#
loop_
_entity.id
_entity.type
_entity.pdbx_description
1 polymer ?
#
loop_
_entity_poly.entity_id
_entity_poly.type
_entity_poly.pdbx_seq_one_letter_code
_entity_poly.pdbx_strand_id
1 'polypeptide(L)' 'MTEPYPTEIADWPSATLTAVCRIPGCRAEGIPFEGVYFENLEPPLYRGQCGQCGQPITELHSVDGVPLA' A
#
# COMPACT_ATOMS: atom_id res chain seq x y z
N MET A 1 33.05 11.78 3.39
CA MET A 1 31.95 12.48 4.08
C MET A 1 30.70 11.72 3.71
N THR A 2 30.23 10.84 4.60
CA THR A 2 29.00 10.09 4.38
C THR A 2 27.87 11.07 4.67
N GLU A 3 27.17 11.54 3.63
CA GLU A 3 25.98 12.37 3.83
C GLU A 3 25.01 11.61 4.75
N PRO A 4 24.57 12.20 5.88
CA PRO A 4 23.56 11.56 6.70
C PRO A 4 22.29 11.45 5.87
N TYR A 5 21.73 10.24 5.76
CA TYR A 5 20.41 10.05 5.18
C TYR A 5 19.46 11.07 5.82
N PRO A 6 18.69 11.85 5.03
CA PRO A 6 17.82 12.86 5.59
C PRO A 6 16.84 12.17 6.54
N THR A 7 16.95 12.50 7.82
CA THR A 7 16.04 12.04 8.90
C THR A 7 14.59 12.45 8.67
N GLU A 8 14.33 13.30 7.67
CA GLU A 8 13.00 13.74 7.23
C GLU A 8 12.19 12.65 6.49
N ILE A 9 12.79 11.50 6.15
CA ILE A 9 12.04 10.37 5.59
C ILE A 9 11.13 9.72 6.66
N ALA A 10 11.40 9.96 7.95
CA ALA A 10 10.64 9.36 9.05
C ALA A 10 9.21 9.90 9.22
N ASP A 11 8.87 11.03 8.60
CA ASP A 11 7.55 11.69 8.78
C ASP A 11 6.62 11.53 7.57
N TRP A 12 7.00 10.73 6.57
CA TRP A 12 6.10 10.49 5.43
C TRP A 12 4.84 9.81 5.96
N PRO A 13 3.65 10.43 5.80
CA PRO A 13 2.45 9.89 6.37
C PRO A 13 2.21 8.50 5.77
N SER A 14 2.14 7.52 6.67
CA SER A 14 2.02 6.12 6.32
C SER A 14 1.04 5.45 7.25
N ALA A 15 0.34 4.46 6.71
CA ALA A 15 -0.66 3.69 7.43
C ALA A 15 -0.42 2.21 7.19
N THR A 16 -0.66 1.39 8.21
CA THR A 16 -0.78 -0.06 8.00
C THR A 16 -2.13 -0.33 7.36
N LEU A 17 -2.14 -0.93 6.17
CA LEU A 17 -3.36 -1.26 5.45
C LEU A 17 -3.37 -2.74 5.07
N THR A 18 -4.56 -3.28 4.89
CA THR A 18 -4.80 -4.56 4.26
C THR A 18 -5.09 -4.35 2.78
N ALA A 19 -4.26 -4.96 1.93
CA ALA A 19 -4.42 -4.93 0.48
C ALA A 19 -4.92 -6.27 -0.05
N VAL A 20 -5.94 -6.24 -0.90
CA VAL A 20 -6.51 -7.45 -1.50
C VAL A 20 -6.39 -7.36 -3.02
N CYS A 21 -5.69 -8.32 -3.62
CA CYS A 21 -5.58 -8.41 -5.07
C CYS A 21 -6.88 -9.00 -5.63
N ARG A 22 -7.56 -8.33 -6.56
CA ARG A 22 -8.80 -8.80 -7.20
C ARG A 22 -8.62 -9.12 -8.70
N ILE A 23 -7.39 -9.36 -9.11
CA ILE A 23 -7.05 -9.61 -10.51
C ILE A 23 -7.42 -11.06 -10.86
N PRO A 24 -8.37 -11.28 -11.78
CA PRO A 24 -8.83 -12.61 -12.13
C PRO A 24 -7.69 -13.46 -12.69
N GLY A 25 -7.46 -14.63 -12.10
CA GLY A 25 -6.40 -15.56 -12.50
C GLY A 25 -5.04 -15.27 -11.86
N CYS A 26 -4.95 -14.29 -10.97
CA CYS A 26 -3.76 -14.06 -10.17
C CYS A 26 -3.65 -15.07 -9.02
N ARG A 27 -2.46 -15.60 -8.74
CA ARG A 27 -2.26 -16.51 -7.57
C ARG A 27 -2.58 -15.83 -6.23
N ALA A 28 -2.43 -14.52 -6.16
CA ALA A 28 -2.74 -13.72 -4.97
C ALA A 28 -4.19 -13.20 -4.95
N GLU A 29 -5.03 -13.59 -5.91
CA GLU A 29 -6.43 -13.16 -5.99
C GLU A 29 -7.20 -13.55 -4.72
N GLY A 30 -7.86 -12.57 -4.09
CA GLY A 30 -8.66 -12.75 -2.88
C GLY A 30 -7.85 -12.97 -1.59
N ILE A 31 -6.52 -12.96 -1.65
CA ILE A 31 -5.67 -13.11 -0.47
C ILE A 31 -5.38 -11.71 0.11
N PRO A 32 -5.72 -11.45 1.39
CA PRO A 32 -5.38 -10.19 2.06
C PRO A 32 -3.91 -10.19 2.50
N PHE A 33 -3.22 -9.07 2.31
CA PHE A 33 -1.86 -8.84 2.78
C PHE A 33 -1.79 -7.53 3.57
N GLU A 34 -1.22 -7.58 4.77
CA GLU A 34 -1.00 -6.41 5.60
C GLU A 34 0.39 -5.81 5.32
N GLY A 35 0.46 -4.49 5.19
CA GLY A 35 1.70 -3.78 4.91
C GLY A 35 1.64 -2.31 5.28
N VAL A 36 2.80 -1.67 5.35
CA VAL A 36 2.89 -0.21 5.50
C VAL A 36 2.78 0.43 4.13
N TYR A 37 1.78 1.28 3.95
CA TYR A 37 1.53 2.05 2.74
C TYR A 37 1.77 3.52 3.01
N PHE A 38 2.48 4.18 2.10
CA PHE A 38 2.75 5.60 2.17
C PHE A 38 1.67 6.36 1.40
N GLU A 39 1.28 7.51 1.94
CA GLU A 39 0.34 8.39 1.26
C GLU A 39 0.96 8.93 -0.03
N ASN A 40 0.12 9.01 -1.05
CA ASN A 40 0.43 9.56 -2.34
C ASN A 40 -0.25 10.91 -2.50
N LEU A 41 0.47 11.88 -3.06
CA LEU A 41 -0.02 13.25 -3.26
C LEU A 41 -1.19 13.35 -4.24
N GLU A 42 -1.33 12.35 -5.11
CA GLU A 42 -2.41 12.26 -6.10
C GLU A 42 -3.34 11.07 -5.77
N PRO A 43 -4.66 11.21 -5.93
CA PRO A 43 -5.58 10.11 -5.71
C PRO A 43 -5.21 8.89 -6.60
N PRO A 44 -5.41 7.66 -6.11
CA PRO A 44 -5.85 7.31 -4.76
C PRO A 44 -4.76 7.58 -3.70
N LEU A 45 -5.18 8.00 -2.50
CA LEU A 45 -4.31 8.42 -1.39
C LEU A 45 -3.31 7.33 -1.00
N TYR A 46 -3.69 6.06 -1.08
CA TYR A 46 -2.76 4.95 -0.90
C TYR A 46 -2.68 4.13 -2.19
N ARG A 47 -1.48 3.68 -2.53
CA ARG A 47 -1.22 2.85 -3.72
C ARG A 47 -0.48 1.58 -3.32
N GLY A 48 -0.95 0.45 -3.81
CA GLY A 48 -0.29 -0.85 -3.65
C GLY A 48 -0.07 -1.53 -4.99
N GLN A 49 0.87 -2.47 -5.04
CA GLN A 49 1.03 -3.37 -6.18
C GLN A 49 0.94 -4.82 -5.70
N CYS A 50 0.17 -5.63 -6.43
CA CYS A 50 0.01 -7.04 -6.16
C CYS A 50 1.33 -7.76 -6.49
N GLY A 51 2.06 -8.22 -5.47
CA GLY A 51 3.43 -8.74 -5.63
C GLY A 51 3.56 -9.98 -6.53
N GLN A 52 2.47 -10.71 -6.79
CA GLN A 52 2.49 -11.88 -7.69
C GLN A 52 2.21 -11.54 -9.15
N CYS A 53 1.43 -10.49 -9.42
CA CYS A 53 0.93 -10.19 -10.77
C CYS A 53 1.34 -8.80 -11.27
N GLY A 54 2.02 -8.01 -10.43
CA GLY A 54 2.52 -6.67 -10.78
C GLY A 54 1.41 -5.64 -11.05
N GLN A 55 0.14 -5.99 -10.83
CA GLN A 55 -0.99 -5.09 -11.08
C GLN A 55 -1.20 -4.15 -9.89
N PRO A 56 -1.65 -2.91 -10.12
CA PRO A 56 -2.01 -2.01 -9.05
C PRO A 56 -3.17 -2.58 -8.22
N ILE A 57 -3.08 -2.45 -6.90
CA ILE A 57 -4.17 -2.77 -5.98
C ILE A 57 -5.00 -1.51 -5.80
N THR A 58 -6.28 -1.60 -6.17
CA THR A 58 -7.26 -0.51 -6.03
C THR A 58 -8.09 -0.62 -4.76
N GLU A 59 -8.02 -1.76 -4.06
CA GLU A 59 -8.79 -2.07 -2.86
C GLU A 59 -7.83 -2.19 -1.65
N LEU A 60 -7.77 -1.11 -0.87
CA LEU A 60 -6.97 -0.98 0.34
C LEU A 60 -7.90 -0.65 1.51
N HIS A 61 -7.77 -1.38 2.62
CA HIS A 61 -8.56 -1.19 3.83
C HIS A 61 -7.65 -0.83 5.00
N SER A 62 -8.08 0.07 5.87
CA SER A 62 -7.41 0.27 7.16
C SER A 62 -7.45 -1.03 7.96
N VAL A 63 -6.44 -1.32 8.80
CA VAL A 63 -6.50 -2.47 9.73
C VAL A 63 -7.69 -2.41 10.69
N ASP A 64 -8.28 -1.23 10.88
CA ASP A 64 -9.54 -1.03 11.64
C ASP A 64 -10.80 -1.43 10.86
N GLY A 65 -10.68 -1.92 9.62
CA GLY A 65 -11.79 -2.32 8.76
C GLY A 65 -12.51 -1.15 8.08
N VAL A 66 -11.97 0.07 8.17
CA VAL A 66 -12.53 1.27 7.52
C VAL A 66 -11.97 1.41 6.09
N PRO A 67 -12.83 1.45 5.05
CA PRO A 67 -12.40 1.66 3.67
C PRO A 67 -11.86 3.08 3.48
N LEU A 68 -10.68 3.20 2.87
CA LEU A 68 -10.08 4.48 2.50
C LEU A 68 -10.53 4.82 1.08
N ALA A 69 -11.69 5.48 0.99
CA ALA A 69 -12.31 5.92 -0.25
C ALA A 69 -11.61 7.15 -0.86
#